data_AF-A0A7J9LBX7-F1
#
_entry.id   AF-A0A7J9LBX7-F1
#
_cell.length_a   1.000
_cell.length_b   1.000
_cell.length_c   1.000
_cell.angle_alpha   90.00
_cell.angle_beta   90.00
_cell.angle_gamma   90.00
#
_symmetry.space_group_name_H-M   'P 1'
#
loop_
_entity.id
_entity.type
_entity.pdbx_description
1 polymer ?
#
loop_
_entity_poly.entity_id
_entity_poly.type
_entity_poly.pdbx_seq_one_letter_code
_entity_poly.pdbx_strand_id
1 'polypeptide(L)' 'MGEVLAIDWGDRDGGWTEYIRVREKIDVSKPLRRMVYLVGQEDAEIVCTIKYEQLPAFCY' A
#
# COMPACT_ATOMS: atom_id res chain seq x y z
N MET A 1 -2.53 -9.02 -2.56
CA MET A 1 -2.44 -8.59 -1.17
C MET A 1 -2.01 -9.80 -0.38
N GLY A 2 -0.99 -9.65 0.45
CA GLY A 2 -0.59 -10.72 1.35
C GLY A 2 -0.92 -10.35 2.78
N GLU A 3 -0.21 -10.97 3.72
CA GLU A 3 -0.38 -10.67 5.15
C GLU A 3 0.16 -9.28 5.46
N VAL A 4 -0.68 -8.41 6.02
CA VAL A 4 -0.27 -7.09 6.53
C VAL A 4 0.57 -7.29 7.79
N LEU A 5 1.81 -6.79 7.76
CA LEU A 5 2.76 -6.86 8.86
C LEU A 5 2.78 -5.59 9.70
N ALA A 6 2.65 -4.44 9.06
CA ALA A 6 2.60 -3.15 9.74
C ALA A 6 1.87 -2.12 8.88
N ILE A 7 1.19 -1.21 9.55
CA ILE A 7 0.65 0.00 8.94
C ILE A 7 1.23 1.18 9.70
N ASP A 8 1.90 2.06 8.96
CA ASP A 8 2.36 3.35 9.45
C ASP A 8 1.38 4.41 8.94
N TRP A 9 0.60 4.93 9.88
CA TRP A 9 -0.46 5.90 9.62
C TRP A 9 0.05 7.35 9.51
N GLY A 10 1.36 7.59 9.72
CA GLY A 10 1.89 8.95 9.83
C GLY A 10 1.34 9.71 11.05
N ASP A 11 1.98 10.82 11.39
CA ASP A 11 1.61 11.66 12.52
C ASP A 11 0.20 12.24 12.31
N ARG A 12 -0.77 11.81 13.14
CA ARG A 12 -2.19 12.16 13.00
C ARG A 12 -2.52 13.58 13.50
N ASP A 13 -1.50 14.39 13.82
CA ASP A 13 -1.64 15.69 14.48
C ASP A 13 -1.81 16.90 13.51
N GLY A 14 -2.42 16.70 12.33
CA GLY A 14 -3.10 17.81 11.64
C GLY A 14 -2.67 18.16 10.21
N GLY A 15 -2.08 17.24 9.45
CA GLY A 15 -1.86 17.41 8.01
C GLY A 15 -2.40 16.21 7.25
N TRP A 16 -3.03 16.45 6.09
CA TRP A 16 -3.37 15.38 5.15
C TRP A 16 -2.10 14.61 4.79
N THR A 17 -1.90 13.42 5.37
CA THR A 17 -0.83 12.55 4.93
C THR A 17 -1.19 12.10 3.52
N GLU A 18 -0.45 12.58 2.51
CA GLU A 18 -0.70 12.31 1.08
C GLU A 18 -0.56 10.82 0.69
N TYR A 19 -0.19 9.96 1.65
CA TYR A 19 0.02 8.53 1.46
C TYR A 19 -0.08 7.76 2.79
N ILE A 20 -0.41 6.47 2.70
CA ILE A 20 -0.35 5.50 3.81
C ILE A 20 0.81 4.54 3.51
N ARG A 21 1.61 4.21 4.52
CA ARG A 21 2.67 3.21 4.39
C ARG A 21 2.21 1.88 4.97
N VAL A 22 2.22 0.85 4.13
CA VAL A 22 1.87 -0.51 4.54
C VAL A 22 3.03 -1.44 4.24
N ARG A 23 3.40 -2.25 5.23
CA ARG A 23 4.34 -3.37 5.06
C ARG A 23 3.51 -4.65 4.98
N GLU A 24 3.60 -5.37 3.87
CA GLU A 24 2.96 -6.67 3.68
C GLU A 24 3.99 -7.74 3.29
N LYS A 25 3.70 -9.01 3.58
CA LYS A 25 4.37 -10.12 2.91
C LYS A 25 3.84 -10.24 1.50
N ILE A 26 4.70 -10.10 0.49
CA ILE A 26 4.32 -10.26 -0.91
C ILE A 26 5.01 -11.49 -1.52
N ASP A 27 4.28 -12.21 -2.37
CA ASP A 27 4.82 -13.30 -3.17
C ASP A 27 5.48 -12.72 -4.43
N VAL A 28 6.81 -12.71 -4.45
CA VAL A 28 7.61 -12.13 -5.55
C VAL A 28 7.54 -12.95 -6.84
N SER A 29 7.02 -14.18 -6.81
CA SER A 29 6.78 -14.97 -8.02
C SER A 29 5.59 -14.46 -8.83
N LYS A 30 4.75 -13.59 -8.24
CA LYS A 30 3.58 -13.01 -8.87
C LYS A 30 3.84 -11.56 -9.28
N PRO A 31 3.22 -11.09 -10.37
CA PRO A 31 3.32 -9.70 -10.77
C PRO A 31 2.90 -8.73 -9.66
N LEU A 32 3.71 -7.69 -9.47
CA LEU A 32 3.45 -6.63 -8.52
C LEU A 32 2.30 -5.73 -9.01
N ARG A 33 1.34 -5.45 -8.13
CA ARG A 33 0.17 -4.63 -8.46
C ARG A 33 0.55 -3.15 -8.39
N ARG A 34 0.21 -2.40 -9.45
CA ARG A 34 0.50 -0.96 -9.52
C ARG A 34 -0.64 -0.08 -9.01
N MET A 35 -1.87 -0.60 -9.00
CA MET A 35 -3.07 0.11 -8.57
C MET A 35 -3.95 -0.78 -7.70
N VAL A 36 -4.64 -0.17 -6.73
CA VAL A 36 -5.63 -0.83 -5.87
C VAL A 36 -6.86 0.04 -5.72
N TYR A 37 -8.00 -0.62 -5.55
CA TYR A 37 -9.27 -0.01 -5.19
C TYR A 37 -9.42 -0.14 -3.67
N LEU A 38 -9.54 1.00 -2.99
CA LEU A 38 -9.87 1.06 -1.57
C LEU A 38 -11.34 1.39 -1.46
N VAL A 39 -12.08 0.63 -0.66
CA VAL A 39 -13.48 0.90 -0.36
C VAL A 39 -13.55 1.49 1.05
N GLY A 40 -14.00 2.74 1.14
CA GLY A 40 -14.22 3.44 2.41
C GLY A 40 -15.51 2.96 3.11
N GLN A 41 -15.76 3.45 4.33
CA GLN A 41 -16.95 3.10 5.10
C GLN A 41 -18.28 3.50 4.44
N GLU A 42 -18.26 4.50 3.54
CA GLU A 42 -19.44 4.98 2.81
C GLU A 42 -19.53 4.41 1.38
N ASP A 43 -18.92 3.24 1.13
CA ASP A 43 -18.79 2.62 -0.20
C ASP A 43 -18.10 3.51 -1.25
N ALA A 44 -17.41 4.56 -0.80
CA ALA A 44 -16.59 5.39 -1.67
C ALA A 44 -15.37 4.61 -2.14
N GLU A 45 -15.31 4.34 -3.45
CA GLU A 45 -14.15 3.71 -4.09
C GLU A 45 -13.08 4.75 -4.40
N ILE A 46 -11.87 4.51 -3.91
CA ILE A 46 -10.69 5.32 -4.20
C ILE A 46 -9.69 4.46 -4.96
N VAL A 47 -9.30 4.90 -6.16
CA VAL A 47 -8.22 4.27 -6.92
C VAL A 47 -6.89 4.88 -6.49
N CYS A 48 -6.04 4.05 -5.89
CA CYS A 48 -4.73 4.45 -5.41
C CYS A 48 -3.62 3.81 -6.25
N THR A 49 -2.58 4.59 -6.55
CA THR A 49 -1.34 4.04 -7.13
C THR A 49 -0.46 3.52 -6.01
N ILE A 50 0.13 2.33 -6.19
CA ILE A 50 1.12 1.77 -5.28
C ILE A 50 2.52 2.17 -5.74
N LYS A 51 3.28 2.78 -4.83
CA LYS A 51 4.72 2.92 -4.96
C LYS A 51 5.40 1.92 -4.01
N TYR A 52 6.28 1.09 -4.55
CA TYR A 52 7.07 0.17 -3.76
C TYR A 52 8.37 0.84 -3.34
N GLU A 53 8.55 1.09 -2.04
CA GLU A 53 9.76 1.75 -1.52
C GLU A 53 10.97 0.80 -1.44
N GLN A 54 10.74 -0.49 -1.16
CA GLN A 54 11.80 -1.48 -0.99
C GLN A 54 11.37 -2.83 -1.57
N LEU A 55 11.51 -2.99 -2.88
CA LEU A 55 11.40 -4.31 -3.50
C LEU A 55 12.63 -5.12 -3.11
N PRO A 56 12.48 -6.41 -2.72
CA PRO A 56 13.64 -7.28 -2.66
C PRO A 56 14.31 -7.27 -4.04
N ALA A 57 15.64 -7.23 -4.09
CA ALA A 57 16.46 -7.00 -5.28
C ALA A 57 16.37 -8.16 -6.31
N PHE A 58 15.17 -8.43 -6.80
CA PHE A 58 14.85 -9.44 -7.79
C PHE A 58 14.05 -8.77 -8.91
N CYS A 59 14.75 -7.91 -9.65
CA CYS A 59 14.42 -7.59 -11.02
C CYS A 59 15.74 -7.81 -11.79
N TYR A 60 15.87 -8.98 -12.42
CA TYR A 60 16.76 -9.17 -13.56
C TYR A 60 15.91 -9.07 -14.82
#